data_AF-X1ICV9-F1
#
_entry.id   AF-X1ICV9-F1
#
_cell.length_a   1.000
_cell.length_b   1.000
_cell.length_c   1.000
_cell.angle_alpha   90.00
_cell.angle_beta   90.00
_cell.angle_gamma   90.00
#
_symmetry.space_group_name_H-M   'P 1'
#
loop_
_entity.id
_entity.type
_entity.pdbx_description
1 polymer ?
#
loop_
_entity_poly.entity_id
_entity_poly.type
_entity_poly.pdbx_seq_one_letter_code
_entity_poly.pdbx_strand_id
1 'polypeptide(L)'
;MNMSSKINVISVIGAGYLGKQIIEKSLLYNYKVKVFDTNKEDLIDFTKKMKKKIEDKNLDASITQYNNIAEAVKDVDLVIEAVPEKLELKREVFPKIDRAASAHTIIATNSSSIPISKIEDVVGRKDKIMNIHFYDLFMLPVAKLILSNSFIR
;
A
#
# COMPACT_ATOMS: atom_id res chain seq x y z
N MET A 1 -14.89 6.74 -25.80
CA MET A 1 -15.17 5.62 -24.87
C MET A 1 -14.15 5.67 -23.75
N ASN A 2 -14.43 6.39 -22.65
CA ASN A 2 -13.53 6.37 -21.49
C ASN A 2 -13.85 5.14 -20.66
N MET A 3 -13.25 4.01 -21.02
CA MET A 3 -13.18 2.86 -20.12
C MET A 3 -12.24 3.30 -18.99
N SER A 4 -12.80 3.68 -17.84
CA SER A 4 -11.98 3.86 -16.65
C SER A 4 -11.22 2.56 -16.45
N SER A 5 -9.89 2.64 -16.36
CA SER A 5 -9.04 1.46 -16.18
C SER A 5 -9.39 0.85 -14.83
N LYS A 6 -10.19 -0.21 -14.86
CA LYS A 6 -10.70 -0.87 -13.66
C LYS A 6 -9.54 -1.52 -12.91
N ILE A 7 -9.31 -1.08 -11.67
CA ILE A 7 -8.36 -1.74 -10.76
C ILE A 7 -9.01 -3.05 -10.30
N ASN A 8 -8.34 -4.18 -10.46
CA ASN A 8 -8.78 -5.49 -9.97
C ASN A 8 -7.69 -6.16 -9.12
N VAL A 9 -6.41 -5.94 -9.45
CA VAL A 9 -5.28 -6.53 -8.74
C VAL A 9 -4.44 -5.43 -8.09
N ILE A 10 -4.30 -5.51 -6.77
CA ILE A 10 -3.52 -4.59 -5.95
C ILE A 10 -2.29 -5.33 -5.42
N SER A 11 -1.12 -4.72 -5.52
CA SER A 11 0.09 -5.18 -4.83
C SER A 11 0.36 -4.30 -3.62
N VAL A 12 0.70 -4.89 -2.48
CA VAL A 12 1.12 -4.15 -1.28
C VAL A 12 2.56 -4.55 -0.93
N ILE A 13 3.45 -3.56 -0.90
CA ILE A 13 4.88 -3.72 -0.58
C ILE A 13 5.12 -3.19 0.83
N GLY A 14 5.24 -4.09 1.80
CA GLY A 14 5.24 -3.78 3.23
C GLY A 14 3.92 -4.19 3.88
N ALA A 15 3.98 -5.22 4.72
CA ALA A 15 2.90 -5.76 5.53
C ALA A 15 3.12 -5.45 7.03
N GLY A 16 3.64 -4.26 7.33
CA GLY A 16 3.60 -3.71 8.68
C GLY A 16 2.17 -3.38 9.14
N TYR A 17 2.02 -2.63 10.22
CA TYR A 17 0.71 -2.32 10.80
C TYR A 17 -0.29 -1.72 9.79
N LEU A 18 0.05 -0.61 9.13
CA LEU A 18 -0.82 0.01 8.13
C LEU A 18 -0.93 -0.83 6.85
N GLY A 19 0.16 -1.48 6.42
CA GLY A 19 0.13 -2.39 5.27
C GLY A 19 -0.90 -3.50 5.43
N LYS A 20 -0.96 -4.14 6.60
CA LYS A 20 -1.98 -5.15 6.93
C LYS A 20 -3.40 -4.61 6.87
N GLN A 21 -3.64 -3.38 7.33
CA GLN A 21 -4.95 -2.75 7.26
C GLN A 21 -5.37 -2.46 5.80
N ILE A 22 -4.44 -1.96 4.98
CA ILE A 22 -4.66 -1.73 3.54
C ILE A 22 -5.00 -3.05 2.84
N ILE A 23 -4.25 -4.12 3.13
CA ILE A 23 -4.50 -5.45 2.58
C ILE A 23 -5.88 -5.96 3.00
N GLU A 24 -6.18 -5.95 4.29
CA GLU A 24 -7.46 -6.44 4.81
C GLU A 24 -8.65 -5.69 4.20
N LYS A 25 -8.57 -4.36 4.12
CA LYS A 25 -9.62 -3.55 3.47
C LYS A 25 -9.75 -3.88 1.99
N SER A 26 -8.64 -4.00 1.27
CA SER A 26 -8.66 -4.37 -0.16
C SER A 26 -9.37 -5.71 -0.37
N LEU A 27 -9.10 -6.71 0.46
CA LEU A 27 -9.77 -8.01 0.40
C LEU A 27 -11.28 -7.91 0.69
N LEU A 28 -11.67 -7.12 1.69
CA LEU A 28 -13.09 -6.88 2.02
C LEU A 28 -13.88 -6.22 0.89
N TYR A 29 -13.20 -5.53 -0.04
CA TYR A 29 -13.78 -4.93 -1.23
C TYR A 29 -13.58 -5.78 -2.50
N ASN A 30 -13.31 -7.09 -2.37
CA ASN A 30 -13.17 -8.05 -3.47
C ASN A 30 -12.00 -7.77 -4.44
N TYR A 31 -10.92 -7.15 -3.96
CA TYR A 31 -9.68 -7.05 -4.74
C TYR A 31 -8.82 -8.31 -4.59
N LYS A 32 -8.11 -8.65 -5.67
CA LYS A 32 -7.02 -9.64 -5.60
C LYS A 32 -5.77 -8.94 -5.10
N VAL A 33 -5.19 -9.44 -4.02
CA VAL A 33 -4.05 -8.81 -3.35
C VAL A 33 -2.80 -9.67 -3.51
N LYS A 34 -1.74 -9.08 -4.06
CA LYS A 34 -0.38 -9.60 -4.01
C LYS A 34 0.36 -8.88 -2.87
N VAL A 35 1.14 -9.60 -2.08
CA VAL A 35 1.86 -9.01 -0.95
C VAL A 35 3.30 -9.46 -0.90
N PHE A 36 4.19 -8.53 -0.57
CA PHE A 36 5.58 -8.79 -0.23
C PHE A 36 5.95 -8.06 1.07
N ASP A 37 6.64 -8.75 1.97
CA ASP A 37 7.31 -8.19 3.13
C ASP A 37 8.61 -8.99 3.39
N THR A 38 9.60 -8.34 3.99
CA THR A 38 10.85 -8.97 4.43
C THR A 38 10.67 -9.91 5.62
N ASN A 39 9.67 -9.65 6.48
CA ASN A 39 9.31 -10.52 7.61
C ASN A 39 8.36 -11.63 7.13
N LYS A 40 8.94 -12.76 6.72
CA LYS A 40 8.18 -13.87 6.13
C LYS A 40 7.27 -14.60 7.12
N GLU A 41 7.71 -14.77 8.36
CA GLU A 41 6.97 -15.54 9.37
C GLU A 41 5.64 -14.87 9.71
N ASP A 42 5.69 -13.58 10.05
CA ASP A 42 4.51 -12.77 10.35
C ASP A 42 3.55 -12.68 9.15
N LEU A 43 4.09 -12.63 7.92
CA LEU A 43 3.30 -12.60 6.70
C LEU A 43 2.56 -13.92 6.42
N ILE A 44 3.18 -15.07 6.73
CA ILE A 44 2.54 -16.39 6.56
C ILE A 44 1.30 -16.50 7.45
N ASP A 45 1.43 -16.16 8.73
CA ASP A 45 0.32 -16.22 9.68
C ASP A 45 -0.80 -15.24 9.31
N PHE A 46 -0.43 -14.02 8.92
CA PHE A 46 -1.39 -13.02 8.47
C PHE A 46 -2.15 -13.48 7.21
N THR A 47 -1.46 -13.98 6.20
CA THR A 47 -2.11 -14.43 4.95
C THR A 47 -3.02 -15.63 5.18
N LYS A 48 -2.64 -16.57 6.05
CA LYS A 48 -3.50 -17.69 6.48
C LYS A 48 -4.79 -17.19 7.14
N LYS A 49 -4.67 -16.22 8.06
CA LYS A 49 -5.84 -15.59 8.71
C LYS A 49 -6.75 -14.90 7.69
N MET A 50 -6.16 -14.19 6.71
CA MET A 50 -6.93 -13.51 5.66
C MET A 50 -7.65 -14.48 4.74
N LYS A 51 -7.01 -15.59 4.33
CA LYS A 51 -7.67 -16.64 3.52
C LYS A 51 -8.91 -17.20 4.23
N LYS A 52 -8.78 -17.55 5.50
CA LYS A 52 -9.93 -17.99 6.32
C LYS A 52 -11.04 -16.93 6.34
N LYS A 53 -10.67 -15.65 6.53
CA LYS A 53 -11.64 -14.55 6.57
C LYS A 53 -12.36 -14.33 5.23
N ILE A 54 -11.67 -14.54 4.11
CA ILE A 54 -12.26 -14.49 2.75
C ILE A 54 -13.30 -15.60 2.60
N GLU A 55 -12.96 -16.82 3.00
CA GLU A 55 -13.85 -17.99 2.98
C GLU A 55 -15.07 -17.77 3.88
N ASP A 56 -14.86 -17.40 5.16
CA ASP A 56 -15.93 -17.17 6.15
C ASP A 56 -16.94 -16.10 5.70
N LYS A 57 -16.51 -15.14 4.87
CA LYS A 57 -17.35 -14.04 4.36
C LYS A 57 -17.82 -14.24 2.92
N ASN A 58 -17.45 -15.35 2.26
CA ASN A 58 -17.76 -15.64 0.86
C ASN A 58 -17.39 -14.47 -0.09
N LEU A 59 -16.18 -13.93 0.05
CA LEU A 59 -15.68 -12.82 -0.75
C LEU A 59 -15.05 -13.32 -2.06
N ASP A 60 -15.23 -12.60 -3.17
CA ASP A 60 -14.51 -12.82 -4.42
C ASP A 60 -13.16 -12.10 -4.38
N ALA A 61 -12.33 -12.49 -3.42
CA ALA A 61 -11.01 -11.91 -3.16
C ALA A 61 -9.96 -13.02 -3.09
N SER A 62 -8.69 -12.66 -3.29
CA SER A 62 -7.59 -13.58 -3.05
C SER A 62 -6.38 -12.85 -2.48
N ILE A 63 -5.57 -13.57 -1.71
CA ILE A 63 -4.28 -13.05 -1.21
C ILE A 63 -3.18 -14.03 -1.56
N THR A 64 -2.11 -13.52 -2.19
CA THR A 64 -0.93 -14.30 -2.57
C THR A 64 0.34 -13.61 -2.07
N GLN A 65 1.14 -14.35 -1.30
CA GLN A 65 2.45 -13.92 -0.83
C GLN A 65 3.52 -14.22 -1.88
N TYR A 66 4.45 -13.28 -2.07
CA TYR A 66 5.60 -13.42 -2.95
C TYR A 66 6.91 -13.27 -2.17
N ASN A 67 7.99 -13.84 -2.72
CA ASN A 67 9.31 -13.85 -2.09
C ASN A 67 10.20 -12.66 -2.48
N ASN A 68 9.79 -11.89 -3.50
CA ASN A 68 10.50 -10.70 -3.95
C ASN A 68 9.51 -9.69 -4.54
N ILE A 69 9.96 -8.42 -4.62
CA ILE A 69 9.16 -7.32 -5.15
C ILE A 69 8.79 -7.55 -6.62
N ALA A 70 9.72 -8.07 -7.43
CA ALA A 70 9.51 -8.18 -8.87
C ALA A 70 8.30 -9.07 -9.23
N GLU A 71 8.14 -10.20 -8.56
CA GLU A 71 6.98 -11.08 -8.75
C GLU A 71 5.71 -10.49 -8.14
N ALA A 72 5.83 -9.79 -7.01
CA ALA A 72 4.69 -9.20 -6.30
C ALA A 72 4.00 -8.08 -7.10
N VAL A 73 4.74 -7.36 -7.95
CA VAL A 73 4.24 -6.19 -8.71
C VAL A 73 3.97 -6.49 -10.17
N LYS A 74 4.25 -7.72 -10.63
CA LYS A 74 3.99 -8.12 -12.01
C LYS A 74 2.48 -8.28 -12.26
N ASP A 75 1.98 -7.78 -13.39
CA ASP A 75 0.58 -7.93 -13.81
C ASP A 75 -0.43 -7.44 -12.75
N VAL A 76 -0.14 -6.27 -12.16
CA VAL A 76 -1.05 -5.59 -11.21
C VAL A 76 -1.46 -4.22 -11.72
N ASP A 77 -2.60 -3.73 -11.26
CA ASP A 77 -3.14 -2.44 -11.70
C ASP A 77 -2.66 -1.29 -10.80
N LEU A 78 -2.51 -1.58 -9.50
CA LEU A 78 -2.07 -0.63 -8.48
C LEU A 78 -1.04 -1.30 -7.55
N VAL A 79 0.07 -0.61 -7.30
CA VAL A 79 1.01 -0.94 -6.22
C VAL A 79 0.86 0.10 -5.11
N ILE A 80 0.79 -0.35 -3.86
CA ILE A 80 0.80 0.50 -2.67
C ILE A 80 2.04 0.14 -1.85
N GLU A 81 3.00 1.05 -1.82
CA GLU A 81 4.19 0.95 -0.97
C GLU A 81 3.83 1.41 0.46
N ALA A 82 4.05 0.53 1.44
CA ALA A 82 3.80 0.75 2.86
C ALA A 82 4.97 0.22 3.72
N VAL A 83 6.21 0.41 3.24
CA VAL A 83 7.44 0.14 3.97
C VAL A 83 7.71 1.24 5.02
N PRO A 84 8.63 1.03 5.97
CA PRO A 84 8.97 2.04 6.99
C PRO A 84 9.26 3.43 6.42
N GLU A 85 8.93 4.46 7.20
CA GLU A 85 9.03 5.88 6.82
C GLU A 85 10.48 6.38 6.83
N LYS A 86 11.30 5.84 5.91
CA LYS A 86 12.72 6.18 5.72
C LYS A 86 12.95 6.48 4.24
N LEU A 87 13.42 7.69 3.93
CA LEU A 87 13.62 8.15 2.56
C LEU A 87 14.53 7.21 1.77
N GLU A 88 15.68 6.83 2.33
CA GLU A 88 16.64 5.95 1.67
C GLU A 88 16.03 4.59 1.31
N LEU A 89 15.25 4.01 2.23
CA LEU A 89 14.58 2.73 1.97
C LEU A 89 13.55 2.85 0.83
N LYS A 90 12.76 3.93 0.82
CA LYS A 90 11.78 4.15 -0.26
C LYS A 90 12.49 4.36 -1.60
N ARG A 91 13.59 5.12 -1.62
CA ARG A 91 14.44 5.31 -2.82
C ARG A 91 15.10 4.01 -3.29
N GLU A 92 15.33 3.03 -2.40
CA GLU A 92 15.79 1.69 -2.77
C GLU A 92 14.67 0.80 -3.34
N VAL A 93 13.45 0.92 -2.80
CA VAL A 93 12.30 0.08 -3.15
C VAL A 93 11.64 0.52 -4.45
N PHE A 94 11.44 1.82 -4.66
CA PHE A 94 10.74 2.36 -5.83
C PHE A 94 11.33 1.94 -7.18
N PRO A 95 12.65 1.95 -7.41
CA PRO A 95 13.25 1.47 -8.66
C PRO A 95 13.05 -0.04 -8.90
N LYS A 96 12.90 -0.83 -7.82
CA LYS A 96 12.61 -2.27 -7.93
C LYS A 96 11.17 -2.49 -8.37
N ILE A 97 10.23 -1.68 -7.86
CA ILE A 97 8.83 -1.69 -8.28
C ILE A 97 8.72 -1.22 -9.74
N ASP A 98 9.30 -0.06 -10.05
CA ASP A 98 9.23 0.57 -11.37
C ASP A 98 9.75 -0.33 -12.50
N ARG A 99 10.86 -1.05 -12.28
CA ARG A 99 11.40 -1.95 -13.30
C ARG A 99 10.55 -3.19 -13.56
N ALA A 100 9.80 -3.66 -12.58
CA ALA A 100 9.05 -4.93 -12.67
C ALA A 100 7.55 -4.74 -12.92
N ALA A 101 7.00 -3.57 -12.60
CA ALA A 101 5.59 -3.27 -12.80
C ALA A 101 5.24 -3.11 -14.29
N SER A 102 4.06 -3.56 -14.69
CA SER A 102 3.55 -3.41 -16.06
C SER A 102 3.37 -1.92 -16.43
N ALA A 103 3.41 -1.58 -17.71
CA ALA A 103 3.40 -0.17 -18.15
C ALA A 103 2.13 0.60 -17.72
N HIS A 104 1.02 -0.09 -17.52
CA HIS A 104 -0.24 0.52 -17.07
C HIS A 104 -0.33 0.72 -15.55
N THR A 105 0.52 0.05 -14.78
CA THR A 105 0.45 0.01 -13.32
C THR A 105 0.69 1.39 -12.70
N ILE A 106 -0.21 1.79 -11.80
CA ILE A 106 -0.03 2.96 -10.92
C ILE A 106 0.79 2.54 -9.70
N ILE A 107 1.77 3.35 -9.30
CA ILE A 107 2.59 3.11 -8.11
C ILE A 107 2.30 4.22 -7.10
N ALA A 108 1.74 3.86 -5.96
CA ALA A 108 1.43 4.81 -4.91
C ALA A 108 2.23 4.51 -3.64
N THR A 109 2.60 5.53 -2.87
CA THR A 109 3.16 5.36 -1.52
C THR A 109 2.16 5.78 -0.45
N ASN A 110 2.06 4.98 0.60
CA ASN A 110 1.34 5.30 1.84
C ASN A 110 2.09 6.28 2.75
N SER A 111 3.17 6.89 2.27
CA SER A 111 3.94 7.84 3.06
C SER A 111 3.11 9.05 3.47
N SER A 112 3.13 9.35 4.77
CA SER A 112 2.45 10.50 5.39
C SER A 112 3.33 11.76 5.39
N SER A 113 4.65 11.59 5.32
CA SER A 113 5.62 12.66 5.56
C SER A 113 6.63 12.87 4.43
N ILE A 114 6.80 11.88 3.55
CA ILE A 114 7.75 11.95 2.43
C ILE A 114 6.95 12.19 1.14
N PRO A 115 7.01 13.41 0.57
CA PRO A 115 6.32 13.70 -0.68
C PRO A 115 6.97 12.94 -1.84
N ILE A 116 6.16 12.56 -2.83
CA ILE A 116 6.61 11.78 -3.99
C ILE A 116 7.70 12.49 -4.79
N SER A 117 7.76 13.83 -4.75
CA SER A 117 8.82 14.62 -5.38
C SER A 117 10.24 14.34 -4.85
N LYS A 118 10.36 13.68 -3.68
CA LYS A 118 11.65 13.21 -3.13
C LYS A 118 12.05 11.82 -3.63
N ILE A 119 11.21 11.16 -4.41
CA ILE A 119 11.38 9.79 -4.90
C ILE A 119 11.23 9.74 -6.44
N GLU A 120 10.50 10.68 -7.04
CA GLU A 120 10.18 10.66 -8.47
C GLU A 120 11.39 10.64 -9.41
N ASP A 121 12.55 11.14 -8.96
CA ASP A 121 13.80 11.15 -9.73
C ASP A 121 14.43 9.77 -9.90
N VAL A 122 14.06 8.78 -9.06
CA VAL A 122 14.61 7.41 -9.13
C VAL A 122 13.73 6.43 -9.91
N VAL A 123 12.70 6.92 -10.59
CA VAL A 123 11.80 6.10 -11.43
C VAL A 123 11.68 6.68 -12.84
N GLY A 124 11.41 5.81 -13.81
CA GLY A 124 11.19 6.19 -15.21
C GLY A 124 9.76 6.67 -15.52
N ARG A 125 8.77 6.32 -14.68
CA ARG A 125 7.33 6.55 -14.92
C ARG A 125 6.70 7.66 -14.05
N LYS A 126 7.23 8.88 -14.12
CA LYS A 126 6.78 9.98 -13.24
C LYS A 126 5.28 10.32 -13.34
N ASP A 127 4.64 10.03 -14.46
CA ASP A 127 3.20 10.21 -14.69
C ASP A 127 2.33 9.11 -14.03
N LYS A 128 2.95 8.06 -13.48
CA LYS A 128 2.28 6.90 -12.86
C LYS A 128 2.56 6.74 -11.38
N ILE A 129 3.23 7.71 -10.76
CA ILE A 129 3.52 7.68 -9.33
C ILE A 129 2.69 8.71 -8.56
N MET A 130 2.34 8.39 -7.32
CA MET A 130 1.61 9.33 -6.45
C MET A 130 1.81 9.03 -4.96
N ASN A 131 1.49 9.99 -4.10
CA ASN A 131 1.18 9.71 -2.70
C ASN A 131 -0.30 9.30 -2.59
N ILE A 132 -0.59 8.26 -1.80
CA ILE A 132 -1.94 7.92 -1.35
C ILE A 132 -1.90 7.71 0.16
N HIS A 133 -2.52 8.58 0.95
CA HIS A 133 -2.40 8.48 2.40
C HIS A 133 -3.61 7.74 3.00
N PHE A 134 -3.41 6.49 3.44
CA PHE A 134 -4.38 5.75 4.21
C PHE A 134 -4.22 6.11 5.69
N TYR A 135 -5.32 6.58 6.27
CA TYR A 135 -5.40 6.87 7.70
C TYR A 135 -5.92 5.65 8.45
N ASP A 136 -5.36 5.40 9.61
CA ASP A 136 -6.02 4.54 10.58
C ASP A 136 -7.24 5.28 11.14
N LEU A 137 -8.42 4.67 11.01
CA LEU A 137 -9.68 5.23 11.50
C LEU A 137 -9.69 5.38 13.04
N PHE A 138 -8.85 4.63 13.77
CA PHE A 138 -8.69 4.79 15.21
C PHE A 138 -7.83 6.01 15.60
N MET A 139 -7.23 6.70 14.63
CA MET A 139 -6.32 7.82 14.87
C MET A 139 -6.92 9.20 14.54
N LEU A 140 -8.20 9.27 14.15
CA LEU A 140 -8.90 10.55 14.10
C LEU A 140 -9.32 10.94 15.52
N PRO A 141 -8.75 12.00 16.12
CA PRO A 141 -9.36 12.56 17.33
C PRO A 141 -10.76 13.03 16.96
N VAL A 142 -11.78 12.45 17.62
CA VAL A 142 -13.20 12.86 17.43
C VAL A 142 -13.38 14.36 17.72
N ALA A 143 -12.48 14.94 18.53
CA ALA A 143 -12.28 16.38 18.64
C ALA A 143 -10.81 16.70 18.93
N LYS A 144 -10.25 17.69 18.22
CA LYS A 144 -9.00 18.37 18.58
C LYS A 144 -9.36 19.72 19.20
N LEU A 145 -9.32 19.82 20.53
CA LEU A 145 -9.51 21.08 21.25
C LEU A 145 -8.22 21.90 21.16
N ILE A 146 -8.30 23.06 20.51
CA ILE A 146 -7.21 24.04 20.43
C ILE A 146 -7.67 25.25 21.24
N LEU A 147 -7.04 25.46 22.40
CA LEU A 147 -7.25 26.66 23.20
C LEU A 147 -6.46 27.81 22.59
N SER A 148 -7.12 28.94 22.35
CA SER A 148 -6.47 30.22 22.04
C SER A 148 -5.55 30.59 23.20
N ASN A 149 -4.29 30.92 22.91
CA ASN A 149 -3.34 31.47 23.89
C ASN A 149 -3.79 32.87 24.35
N SER A 150 -4.77 32.91 25.24
CA SER A 150 -5.30 34.14 25.82
C SER A 150 -5.36 34.08 27.34
N PHE A 151 -4.49 33.34 28.03
CA PHE A 151 -4.31 33.47 29.50
C PHE A 151 -2.89 33.04 29.93
N ILE A 152 -1.89 33.83 29.56
CA ILE A 152 -0.73 34.09 30.41
C ILE A 152 -0.50 35.61 30.36
N ARG A 153 -1.12 36.31 31.31
CA ARG A 153 -0.70 37.61 31.82
C ARG A 153 -0.66 37.48 33.33
#